data_AF-A0A935AJA4-F1
#
_entry.id   AF-A0A935AJA4-F1
#
_cell.length_a   1.000
_cell.length_b   1.000
_cell.length_c   1.000
_cell.angle_alpha   90.00
_cell.angle_beta   90.00
_cell.angle_gamma   90.00
#
_symmetry.space_group_name_H-M   'P 1'
#
loop_
_entity.id
_entity.type
_entity.pdbx_description
1 polymer ?
#
loop_
_entity_poly.entity_id
_entity_poly.type
_entity_poly.pdbx_seq_one_letter_code
_entity_poly.pdbx_strand_id
1 'polypeptide(L)'
;MLKKKNKIVKLRQGIKKEKMKIVIYCLIMVSLGCQTKPKSLSDYPDITNIFEAYEIDDLEKIIDSFNKSICKSENLKGTDVLECYEHYFTRMQKAVETGRLEFQLPYAEQEKLMKELDIRSFYEVWGNLRTWKRGSDTLKVVNNKYNGKYIKFLKSFSKENIKVQKYVFSYENIGDISPTMIADIVTNFNEYDIRDERIKLLIAIHYLTLNERNKIQEILNSTNNKG
;
A
#
# COMPACT_ATOMS: atom_id res chain seq x y z
N MET A 1 -58.05 -20.08 -44.09
CA MET A 1 -57.31 -19.05 -43.30
C MET A 1 -56.45 -19.59 -42.13
N LEU A 2 -56.80 -20.70 -41.45
CA LEU A 2 -56.05 -21.19 -40.27
C LEU A 2 -54.59 -21.61 -40.51
N LYS A 3 -54.25 -22.22 -41.66
CA LYS A 3 -52.88 -22.69 -41.95
C LYS A 3 -51.83 -21.56 -41.98
N LYS A 4 -52.22 -20.33 -42.36
CA LYS A 4 -51.31 -19.18 -42.49
C LYS A 4 -50.94 -18.60 -41.11
N LYS A 5 -51.89 -18.58 -40.15
CA LYS A 5 -51.65 -18.12 -38.77
C LYS A 5 -50.66 -19.02 -38.01
N ASN A 6 -50.78 -20.35 -38.14
CA ASN A 6 -49.87 -21.29 -37.45
C ASN A 6 -48.42 -21.23 -37.95
N LYS A 7 -48.20 -20.94 -39.25
CA LYS A 7 -46.86 -20.79 -39.82
C LYS A 7 -46.16 -19.53 -39.28
N ILE A 8 -46.89 -18.42 -39.14
CA ILE A 8 -46.37 -17.15 -38.61
C ILE A 8 -46.02 -17.27 -37.13
N VAL A 9 -46.84 -17.97 -36.34
CA VAL A 9 -46.56 -18.20 -34.90
C VAL A 9 -45.29 -19.04 -34.70
N LYS A 10 -45.10 -20.11 -35.49
CA LYS A 10 -43.88 -20.94 -35.43
C LYS A 10 -42.62 -20.17 -35.85
N LEU A 11 -42.69 -19.34 -36.89
CA LEU A 11 -41.60 -18.45 -37.31
C LEU A 11 -41.22 -17.44 -36.22
N ARG A 12 -42.21 -16.81 -35.57
CA ARG A 12 -41.98 -15.87 -34.46
C ARG A 12 -41.35 -16.53 -33.22
N GLN A 13 -41.73 -17.76 -32.91
CA GLN A 13 -41.14 -18.54 -31.81
C GLN A 13 -39.71 -18.98 -32.10
N GLY A 14 -39.41 -19.38 -33.34
CA GLY A 14 -38.05 -19.70 -33.78
C GLY A 14 -37.10 -18.49 -33.70
N ILE A 15 -37.55 -17.32 -34.20
CA ILE A 15 -36.77 -16.07 -34.12
C ILE A 15 -36.54 -15.65 -32.67
N LYS A 16 -37.52 -15.82 -31.77
CA LYS A 16 -37.34 -15.55 -30.33
C LYS A 16 -36.31 -16.49 -29.69
N LYS A 17 -36.30 -17.78 -30.04
CA LYS A 17 -35.32 -18.74 -29.53
C LYS A 17 -33.89 -18.42 -29.98
N GLU A 18 -33.69 -18.06 -31.25
CA GLU A 18 -32.37 -17.68 -31.76
C GLU A 18 -31.85 -16.37 -31.16
N LYS A 19 -32.72 -15.35 -31.00
CA LYS A 19 -32.36 -14.10 -30.30
C LYS A 19 -32.02 -14.32 -28.83
N MET A 20 -32.74 -15.23 -28.14
CA MET A 20 -32.49 -15.56 -26.74
C MET A 20 -31.15 -16.30 -26.54
N LYS A 21 -30.77 -17.19 -27.48
CA LYS A 21 -29.44 -17.82 -27.47
C LYS A 21 -28.31 -16.80 -27.65
N ILE A 22 -28.46 -15.84 -28.58
CA ILE A 22 -27.46 -14.78 -28.82
C ILE A 22 -27.26 -13.92 -27.55
N VAL A 23 -28.34 -13.56 -26.86
CA VAL A 23 -28.25 -12.82 -25.58
C VAL A 23 -27.51 -13.62 -24.50
N ILE A 24 -27.76 -14.93 -24.42
CA ILE A 24 -27.06 -15.81 -23.47
C ILE A 24 -25.56 -15.92 -23.82
N TYR A 25 -25.19 -16.05 -25.09
CA TYR A 25 -23.78 -16.07 -25.53
C TYR A 25 -23.07 -14.73 -25.25
N CYS A 26 -23.75 -13.58 -25.46
CA CYS A 26 -23.20 -12.28 -25.10
C CYS A 26 -23.01 -12.11 -23.58
N LEU A 27 -23.92 -12.65 -22.75
CA LEU A 27 -23.76 -12.64 -21.29
C LEU A 27 -22.59 -13.52 -20.82
N ILE A 28 -22.39 -14.69 -21.44
CA ILE A 28 -21.28 -15.60 -21.10
C ILE A 28 -19.93 -14.98 -21.48
N MET A 29 -19.84 -14.30 -22.62
CA MET A 29 -18.61 -13.60 -23.05
C MET A 29 -18.23 -12.41 -22.15
N VAL A 30 -19.21 -11.77 -21.49
CA VAL A 30 -18.94 -10.70 -20.50
C VAL A 30 -18.50 -11.27 -19.14
N SER A 31 -18.91 -12.49 -18.80
CA SER A 31 -18.52 -13.17 -17.55
C SER A 31 -17.14 -13.82 -17.55
N LEU A 32 -16.50 -13.98 -18.71
CA LEU A 32 -15.05 -14.27 -18.83
C LEU A 32 -14.21 -13.00 -18.59
N GLY A 33 -14.73 -12.09 -17.76
CA GLY A 33 -14.09 -10.85 -17.37
C GLY A 33 -12.66 -11.11 -16.99
N CYS A 34 -11.76 -10.38 -17.66
CA CYS A 34 -10.33 -10.34 -17.43
C CYS A 34 -9.96 -10.78 -16.02
N GLN A 35 -9.22 -11.89 -15.89
CA GLN A 35 -8.29 -12.03 -14.78
C GLN A 35 -7.29 -10.89 -14.95
N THR A 36 -7.63 -9.71 -14.43
CA THR A 36 -6.68 -8.60 -14.35
C THR A 36 -5.55 -9.13 -13.48
N LYS A 37 -4.38 -9.33 -14.09
CA LYS A 37 -3.17 -9.62 -13.32
C LYS A 37 -3.09 -8.61 -12.17
N PRO A 38 -2.67 -9.03 -10.97
CA PRO A 38 -2.37 -8.08 -9.90
C PRO A 38 -1.49 -6.99 -10.52
N LYS A 39 -1.91 -5.74 -10.39
CA LYS A 39 -1.15 -4.62 -10.96
C LYS A 39 0.20 -4.61 -10.26
N SER A 40 1.28 -4.63 -11.02
CA SER A 40 2.63 -4.41 -10.53
C SER A 40 2.88 -2.90 -10.42
N LEU A 41 3.85 -2.47 -9.61
CA LEU A 41 4.29 -1.07 -9.63
C LEU A 41 4.78 -0.64 -11.02
N SER A 42 5.31 -1.59 -11.81
CA SER A 42 5.75 -1.35 -13.19
C SER A 42 4.62 -1.00 -14.17
N ASP A 43 3.35 -1.26 -13.81
CA ASP A 43 2.20 -0.91 -14.65
C ASP A 43 1.84 0.59 -14.58
N TYR A 44 2.50 1.36 -13.72
CA TYR A 44 2.18 2.75 -13.44
C TYR A 44 3.21 3.73 -14.05
N PRO A 45 2.81 4.63 -14.97
CA PRO A 45 3.73 5.59 -15.58
C PRO A 45 4.40 6.55 -14.59
N ASP A 46 3.71 6.93 -13.51
CA ASP A 46 4.27 7.77 -12.45
C ASP A 46 5.32 7.05 -11.60
N ILE A 47 5.40 5.72 -11.67
CA ILE A 47 6.52 4.92 -11.13
C ILE A 47 7.63 4.80 -12.17
N THR A 48 7.33 4.29 -13.38
CA THR A 48 8.34 3.95 -14.39
C THR A 48 9.07 5.15 -14.98
N ASN A 49 8.48 6.34 -14.94
CA ASN A 49 9.16 7.58 -15.33
C ASN A 49 10.15 8.10 -14.27
N ILE A 50 10.12 7.56 -13.05
CA ILE A 50 10.89 8.06 -11.91
C ILE A 50 11.94 7.04 -11.45
N PHE A 51 11.56 5.76 -11.44
CA PHE A 51 12.38 4.67 -10.93
C PHE A 51 12.91 3.78 -12.06
N GLU A 52 14.13 3.30 -11.86
CA GLU A 52 14.74 2.26 -12.69
C GLU A 52 14.15 0.89 -12.32
N ALA A 53 14.19 -0.07 -13.25
CA ALA A 53 13.57 -1.38 -13.06
C ALA A 53 14.00 -2.09 -11.75
N TYR A 54 15.29 -2.05 -11.41
CA TYR A 54 15.77 -2.65 -10.15
C TYR A 54 15.26 -1.90 -8.89
N GLU A 55 15.03 -0.59 -8.99
CA GLU A 55 14.44 0.17 -7.88
C GLU A 55 12.97 -0.23 -7.72
N ILE A 56 12.25 -0.43 -8.83
CA ILE A 56 10.86 -0.91 -8.81
C ILE A 56 10.78 -2.29 -8.15
N ASP A 57 11.65 -3.23 -8.53
CA ASP A 57 11.73 -4.56 -7.89
C ASP A 57 11.95 -4.45 -6.37
N ASP A 58 12.79 -3.51 -5.93
CA ASP A 58 13.04 -3.25 -4.51
C ASP A 58 11.84 -2.59 -3.81
N LEU A 59 11.10 -1.69 -4.48
CA LEU A 59 9.86 -1.11 -3.95
C LEU A 59 8.76 -2.19 -3.81
N GLU A 60 8.69 -3.15 -4.73
CA GLU A 60 7.77 -4.29 -4.62
C GLU A 60 8.14 -5.20 -3.44
N LYS A 61 9.42 -5.45 -3.20
CA LYS A 61 9.87 -6.16 -1.97
C LYS A 61 9.45 -5.45 -0.69
N ILE A 62 9.47 -4.10 -0.69
CA ILE A 62 9.00 -3.31 0.46
C ILE A 62 7.51 -3.55 0.71
N ILE A 63 6.68 -3.49 -0.34
CA ILE A 63 5.24 -3.77 -0.25
C ILE A 63 5.02 -5.20 0.27
N ASP A 64 5.68 -6.18 -0.33
CA ASP A 64 5.52 -7.59 0.02
C ASP A 64 5.92 -7.89 1.47
N SER A 65 7.03 -7.30 1.93
CA SER A 65 7.49 -7.47 3.30
C SER A 65 6.53 -6.84 4.30
N PHE A 66 6.00 -5.66 4.00
CA PHE A 66 4.99 -5.01 4.82
C PHE A 66 3.70 -5.81 4.88
N ASN A 67 3.19 -6.28 3.73
CA ASN A 67 2.01 -7.14 3.63
C ASN A 67 2.17 -8.40 4.48
N LYS A 68 3.32 -9.08 4.38
CA LYS A 68 3.62 -10.27 5.22
C LYS A 68 3.65 -9.92 6.70
N SER A 69 4.23 -8.77 7.06
CA SER A 69 4.35 -8.30 8.44
C SER A 69 2.98 -8.05 9.07
N ILE A 70 2.08 -7.35 8.38
CA ILE A 70 0.74 -7.07 8.90
C ILE A 70 -0.14 -8.33 8.94
N CYS A 71 -0.07 -9.21 7.94
CA CYS A 71 -0.78 -10.48 7.99
C CYS A 71 -0.30 -11.34 9.17
N LYS A 72 1.01 -11.34 9.44
CA LYS A 72 1.59 -12.05 10.57
C LYS A 72 1.17 -11.44 11.91
N SER A 73 1.14 -10.11 12.05
CA SER A 73 0.73 -9.44 13.29
C SER A 73 -0.72 -9.76 13.65
N GLU A 74 -1.59 -9.88 12.65
CA GLU A 74 -3.01 -10.21 12.85
C GLU A 74 -3.29 -11.73 12.89
N ASN A 75 -2.26 -12.58 12.83
CA ASN A 75 -2.37 -14.05 12.76
C ASN A 75 -3.19 -14.58 11.56
N LEU A 76 -3.18 -13.85 10.45
CA LEU A 76 -3.92 -14.17 9.22
C LEU A 76 -2.98 -14.74 8.14
N LYS A 77 -2.58 -16.01 8.28
CA LYS A 77 -1.67 -16.66 7.31
C LYS A 77 -2.45 -17.26 6.15
N GLY A 78 -2.08 -16.91 4.92
CA GLY A 78 -2.69 -17.45 3.71
C GLY A 78 -4.06 -16.86 3.37
N THR A 79 -4.44 -15.75 4.02
CA THR A 79 -5.64 -14.96 3.73
C THR A 79 -5.37 -13.95 2.62
N ASP A 80 -6.45 -13.32 2.13
CA ASP A 80 -6.34 -12.17 1.24
C ASP A 80 -5.57 -11.04 1.96
N VAL A 81 -4.64 -10.40 1.27
CA VAL A 81 -3.91 -9.26 1.81
C VAL A 81 -4.85 -8.14 2.24
N LEU A 82 -5.96 -7.94 1.52
CA LEU A 82 -6.96 -6.91 1.84
C LEU A 82 -7.55 -7.11 3.24
N GLU A 83 -7.80 -8.36 3.63
CA GLU A 83 -8.29 -8.72 4.96
C GLU A 83 -7.25 -8.40 6.04
N CYS A 84 -5.96 -8.63 5.76
CA CYS A 84 -4.89 -8.25 6.69
C CYS A 84 -4.86 -6.74 6.94
N TYR A 85 -5.02 -5.92 5.91
CA TYR A 85 -5.10 -4.47 6.05
C TYR A 85 -6.32 -4.06 6.89
N GLU A 86 -7.51 -4.59 6.60
CA GLU A 86 -8.73 -4.29 7.35
C GLU A 86 -8.59 -4.61 8.84
N HIS A 87 -8.06 -5.80 9.18
CA HIS A 87 -7.83 -6.19 10.57
C HIS A 87 -6.78 -5.31 11.25
N TYR A 88 -5.65 -5.07 10.58
CA TYR A 88 -4.55 -4.27 11.10
C TYR A 88 -5.01 -2.83 11.41
N PHE A 89 -5.69 -2.17 10.47
CA PHE A 89 -6.16 -0.80 10.67
C PHE A 89 -7.34 -0.71 11.63
N THR A 90 -8.21 -1.72 11.69
CA THR A 90 -9.27 -1.79 12.71
C THR A 90 -8.67 -1.88 14.12
N ARG A 91 -7.61 -2.69 14.31
CA ARG A 91 -6.88 -2.76 15.58
C ARG A 91 -6.22 -1.43 15.91
N MET A 92 -5.55 -0.82 14.93
CA MET A 92 -4.90 0.47 15.11
C MET A 92 -5.89 1.59 15.50
N GLN A 93 -7.07 1.64 14.89
CA GLN A 93 -8.11 2.61 15.25
C GLN A 93 -8.55 2.48 16.71
N LYS A 94 -8.78 1.25 17.19
CA LYS A 94 -9.09 1.00 18.61
C LYS A 94 -7.96 1.42 19.54
N ALA A 95 -6.70 1.31 19.10
CA ALA A 95 -5.54 1.72 19.87
C ALA A 95 -5.36 3.26 19.95
N VAL A 96 -5.94 4.02 19.00
CA VAL A 96 -6.01 5.48 19.09
C VAL A 96 -6.85 5.91 20.29
N GLU A 97 -7.95 5.20 20.58
CA GLU A 97 -8.83 5.49 21.72
C GLU A 97 -8.12 5.32 23.07
N THR A 98 -7.13 4.43 23.14
CA THR A 98 -6.33 4.17 24.35
C THR A 98 -5.04 5.00 24.42
N GLY A 99 -4.77 5.83 23.40
CA GLY A 99 -3.65 6.75 23.34
C GLY A 99 -2.27 6.12 23.10
N ARG A 100 -2.21 4.83 22.72
CA ARG A 100 -0.95 4.12 22.45
C ARG A 100 -1.04 3.33 21.15
N LEU A 101 -0.44 3.88 20.10
CA LEU A 101 -0.28 3.18 18.82
C LEU A 101 0.85 2.15 18.91
N GLU A 102 0.49 0.88 18.90
CA GLU A 102 1.44 -0.23 18.73
C GLU A 102 1.39 -0.74 17.30
N PHE A 103 2.45 -0.49 16.52
CA PHE A 103 2.51 -0.94 15.12
C PHE A 103 2.59 -2.46 15.01
N GLN A 104 3.18 -3.15 15.98
CA GLN A 104 3.33 -4.62 15.98
C GLN A 104 4.02 -5.18 14.72
N LEU A 105 4.92 -4.39 14.14
CA LEU A 105 5.74 -4.79 12.99
C LEU A 105 7.05 -5.43 13.50
N PRO A 106 7.38 -6.68 13.08
CA PRO A 106 8.60 -7.35 13.54
C PRO A 106 9.86 -6.61 13.08
N TYR A 107 10.53 -5.90 13.99
CA TYR A 107 11.71 -5.09 13.65
C TYR A 107 12.84 -5.91 13.01
N ALA A 108 13.06 -7.15 13.45
CA ALA A 108 14.09 -8.01 12.85
C ALA A 108 13.83 -8.32 11.36
N GLU A 109 12.56 -8.42 10.96
CA GLU A 109 12.18 -8.65 9.55
C GLU A 109 12.36 -7.38 8.72
N GLN A 110 11.97 -6.22 9.28
CA GLN A 110 12.24 -4.92 8.67
C GLN A 110 13.75 -4.66 8.51
N GLU A 111 14.55 -4.93 9.54
CA GLU A 111 15.99 -4.72 9.49
C GLU A 111 16.63 -5.62 8.40
N LYS A 112 16.17 -6.87 8.30
CA LYS A 112 16.59 -7.78 7.24
C LYS A 112 16.23 -7.22 5.85
N LEU A 113 14.98 -6.80 5.64
CA LEU A 113 14.53 -6.17 4.40
C LEU A 113 15.46 -5.01 4.02
N MET A 114 15.68 -4.06 4.93
CA MET A 114 16.47 -2.86 4.66
C MET A 114 17.93 -3.18 4.29
N LYS A 115 18.49 -4.29 4.77
CA LYS A 115 19.84 -4.79 4.40
C LYS A 115 19.86 -5.49 3.04
N GLU A 116 18.74 -6.02 2.57
CA GLU A 116 18.61 -6.75 1.30
C GLU A 116 18.33 -5.84 0.09
N LEU A 117 17.84 -4.62 0.31
CA LEU A 117 17.62 -3.65 -0.76
C LEU A 117 18.94 -3.19 -1.39
N ASP A 118 18.93 -2.87 -2.68
CA ASP A 118 20.05 -2.17 -3.30
C ASP A 118 20.25 -0.83 -2.59
N ILE A 119 21.50 -0.51 -2.28
CA ILE A 119 21.83 0.70 -1.52
C ILE A 119 21.36 1.98 -2.23
N ARG A 120 21.30 1.98 -3.56
CA ARG A 120 20.77 3.09 -4.36
C ARG A 120 19.26 3.21 -4.15
N SER A 121 18.52 2.10 -4.24
CA SER A 121 17.07 2.06 -3.95
C SER A 121 16.77 2.57 -2.54
N PHE A 122 17.53 2.08 -1.54
CA PHE A 122 17.41 2.54 -0.16
C PHE A 122 17.56 4.06 -0.06
N TYR A 123 18.62 4.61 -0.67
CA TYR A 123 18.89 6.04 -0.65
C TYR A 123 17.96 6.87 -1.54
N GLU A 124 17.05 6.28 -2.29
CA GLU A 124 16.01 6.99 -3.01
C GLU A 124 14.68 7.06 -2.26
N VAL A 125 14.53 6.23 -1.22
CA VAL A 125 13.39 6.27 -0.29
C VAL A 125 13.77 6.97 1.02
N TRP A 126 14.88 6.57 1.62
CA TRP A 126 15.32 6.97 2.94
C TRP A 126 16.68 7.68 2.92
N GLY A 127 16.95 8.45 3.96
CA GLY A 127 18.23 9.10 4.21
C GLY A 127 18.61 8.98 5.68
N ASN A 128 19.91 9.03 5.94
CA ASN A 128 20.45 9.12 7.30
C ASN A 128 20.37 10.58 7.74
N LEU A 129 19.32 10.93 8.50
CA LEU A 129 19.04 12.34 8.80
C LEU A 129 19.53 12.77 10.18
N ARG A 130 19.73 11.85 11.13
CA ARG A 130 20.19 12.23 12.47
C ARG A 130 21.15 11.20 13.04
N THR A 131 22.25 11.70 13.60
CA THR A 131 23.13 10.94 14.47
C THR A 131 22.90 11.40 15.90
N TRP A 132 22.27 10.56 16.71
CA TRP A 132 22.18 10.81 18.15
C TRP A 132 23.49 10.39 18.78
N LYS A 133 24.18 11.35 19.41
CA LYS A 133 25.40 11.09 20.16
C LYS A 133 25.10 11.16 21.65
N ARG A 134 25.22 10.03 22.35
CA ARG A 134 25.32 10.02 23.82
C ARG A 134 26.66 9.39 24.17
N GLY A 135 27.62 10.21 24.60
CA GLY A 135 29.01 9.74 24.81
C GLY A 135 29.73 9.42 23.49
N SER A 136 30.28 8.21 23.36
CA SER A 136 30.95 7.71 22.14
C SER A 136 29.98 7.18 21.08
N ASP A 137 28.75 6.83 21.47
CA ASP A 137 27.88 6.04 20.61
C ASP A 137 26.98 6.91 19.76
N THR A 138 26.91 6.55 18.49
CA THR A 138 26.28 7.33 17.42
C THR A 138 25.16 6.51 16.81
N LEU A 139 23.90 6.82 17.14
CA LEU A 139 22.73 6.14 16.57
C LEU A 139 22.28 6.84 15.30
N LYS A 140 22.22 6.11 14.18
CA LYS A 140 21.70 6.60 12.92
C LYS A 140 20.18 6.48 12.90
N VAL A 141 19.48 7.58 12.59
CA VAL A 141 18.03 7.59 12.39
C VAL A 141 17.74 7.62 10.90
N VAL A 142 16.99 6.61 10.45
CA VAL A 142 16.47 6.55 9.09
C VAL A 142 15.17 7.36 9.03
N ASN A 143 15.08 8.25 8.05
CA ASN A 143 13.85 8.98 7.75
C ASN A 143 13.73 9.15 6.23
N ASN A 144 12.55 9.51 5.72
CA ASN A 144 12.35 9.72 4.30
C ASN A 144 13.32 10.78 3.75
N LYS A 145 13.95 10.49 2.61
CA LYS A 145 14.84 11.44 1.95
C LYS A 145 14.00 12.53 1.28
N TYR A 146 14.08 13.76 1.80
CA TYR A 146 13.27 14.89 1.33
C TYR A 146 13.31 15.12 -0.19
N ASN A 147 14.47 14.89 -0.83
CA ASN A 147 14.67 15.03 -2.27
C ASN A 147 14.84 13.69 -3.04
N GLY A 148 14.51 12.56 -2.40
CA GLY A 148 14.58 11.23 -3.02
C GLY A 148 13.49 10.99 -4.05
N LYS A 149 13.69 10.02 -4.94
CA LYS A 149 12.70 9.60 -5.93
C LYS A 149 11.36 9.22 -5.31
N TYR A 150 11.32 8.66 -4.09
CA TYR A 150 10.05 8.38 -3.40
C TYR A 150 9.18 9.63 -3.22
N ILE A 151 9.76 10.71 -2.72
CA ILE A 151 9.01 11.97 -2.55
C ILE A 151 8.61 12.56 -3.91
N LYS A 152 9.48 12.44 -4.94
CA LYS A 152 9.13 12.86 -6.31
C LYS A 152 7.94 12.06 -6.86
N PHE A 153 7.90 10.75 -6.61
CA PHE A 153 6.78 9.88 -6.95
C PHE A 153 5.50 10.31 -6.25
N LEU A 154 5.53 10.53 -4.93
CA LEU A 154 4.34 10.98 -4.21
C LEU A 154 3.79 12.30 -4.78
N LYS A 155 4.67 13.24 -5.15
CA LYS A 155 4.26 14.48 -5.82
C LYS A 155 3.62 14.21 -7.18
N SER A 156 4.15 13.28 -7.97
CA SER A 156 3.55 12.89 -9.24
C SER A 156 2.16 12.27 -9.03
N PHE A 157 2.07 11.27 -8.15
CA PHE A 157 0.83 10.56 -7.84
C PHE A 157 -0.24 11.46 -7.22
N SER A 158 0.17 12.48 -6.44
CA SER A 158 -0.75 13.45 -5.84
C SER A 158 -1.63 14.22 -6.82
N LYS A 159 -1.23 14.31 -8.09
CA LYS A 159 -2.01 14.99 -9.14
C LYS A 159 -3.31 14.24 -9.46
N GLU A 160 -3.35 12.96 -9.17
CA GLU A 160 -4.46 12.05 -9.49
C GLU A 160 -5.15 11.50 -8.24
N ASN A 161 -4.55 11.66 -7.05
CA ASN A 161 -5.06 11.09 -5.81
C ASN A 161 -5.11 12.13 -4.68
N ILE A 162 -6.33 12.48 -4.25
CA ILE A 162 -6.60 13.51 -3.24
C ILE A 162 -6.01 13.18 -1.86
N LYS A 163 -5.96 11.89 -1.48
CA LYS A 163 -5.36 11.47 -0.20
C LYS A 163 -3.86 11.64 -0.22
N VAL A 164 -3.23 11.27 -1.33
CA VAL A 164 -1.79 11.46 -1.53
C VAL A 164 -1.46 12.95 -1.60
N GLN A 165 -2.32 13.78 -2.21
CA GLN A 165 -2.16 15.24 -2.20
C GLN A 165 -2.12 15.82 -0.79
N LYS A 166 -3.08 15.45 0.07
CA LYS A 166 -3.09 15.88 1.47
C LYS A 166 -1.85 15.39 2.24
N TYR A 167 -1.43 14.15 1.98
CA TYR A 167 -0.23 13.58 2.57
C TYR A 167 1.03 14.35 2.18
N VAL A 168 1.24 14.58 0.87
CA VAL A 168 2.38 15.34 0.33
C VAL A 168 2.41 16.75 0.88
N PHE A 169 1.27 17.45 0.87
CA PHE A 169 1.17 18.81 1.43
C PHE A 169 1.60 18.85 2.89
N SER A 170 1.14 17.90 3.71
CA SER A 170 1.51 17.83 5.12
C SER A 170 3.00 17.54 5.29
N TYR A 171 3.54 16.62 4.49
CA TYR A 171 4.96 16.26 4.51
C TYR A 171 5.87 17.43 4.09
N GLU A 172 5.52 18.16 3.03
CA GLU A 172 6.32 19.30 2.54
C GLU A 172 6.39 20.45 3.55
N ASN A 173 5.29 20.71 4.28
CA ASN A 173 5.26 21.78 5.29
C ASN A 173 6.06 21.42 6.56
N ILE A 174 6.14 20.13 6.91
CA ILE A 174 6.74 19.67 8.17
C ILE A 174 8.17 19.14 7.96
N GLY A 175 8.46 18.62 6.76
CA GLY A 175 9.69 17.91 6.44
C GLY A 175 9.78 16.52 7.08
N ASP A 176 8.69 16.03 7.68
CA ASP A 176 8.66 14.78 8.44
C ASP A 176 7.23 14.19 8.50
N ILE A 177 7.11 12.89 8.83
CA ILE A 177 5.84 12.24 9.16
C ILE A 177 5.34 12.82 10.49
N SER A 178 4.19 13.49 10.45
CA SER A 178 3.58 14.16 11.60
C SER A 178 2.47 13.34 12.26
N PRO A 179 2.10 13.63 13.52
CA PRO A 179 0.97 12.98 14.19
C PRO A 179 -0.34 13.06 13.40
N THR A 180 -0.60 14.17 12.72
CA THR A 180 -1.79 14.34 11.88
C THR A 180 -1.81 13.40 10.68
N MET A 181 -0.64 13.12 10.08
CA MET A 181 -0.54 12.17 8.97
C MET A 181 -0.76 10.73 9.43
N ILE A 182 -0.25 10.39 10.63
CA ILE A 182 -0.50 9.08 11.25
C ILE A 182 -1.99 8.92 11.53
N ALA A 183 -2.60 9.91 12.18
CA ALA A 183 -4.03 9.90 12.49
C ALA A 183 -4.88 9.77 11.22
N ASP A 184 -4.57 10.50 10.15
CA ASP A 184 -5.32 10.45 8.88
C ASP A 184 -5.33 9.05 8.26
N ILE A 185 -4.17 8.37 8.19
CA ILE A 185 -4.13 7.01 7.66
C ILE A 185 -4.89 6.04 8.57
N VAL A 186 -4.74 6.16 9.89
CA VAL A 186 -5.41 5.25 10.83
C VAL A 186 -6.92 5.44 10.79
N THR A 187 -7.42 6.66 10.97
CA THR A 187 -8.86 6.92 11.11
C THR A 187 -9.59 6.85 9.77
N ASN A 188 -8.93 7.23 8.68
CA ASN A 188 -9.54 7.32 7.35
C ASN A 188 -9.02 6.24 6.41
N PHE A 189 -8.53 5.12 6.95
CA PHE A 189 -7.95 4.01 6.19
C PHE A 189 -8.84 3.54 5.01
N ASN A 190 -10.15 3.46 5.22
CA ASN A 190 -11.12 3.02 4.20
C ASN A 190 -11.19 3.96 2.97
N GLU A 191 -10.63 5.16 3.07
CA GLU A 191 -10.54 6.10 1.95
C GLU A 191 -9.23 5.95 1.15
N TYR A 192 -8.32 5.08 1.58
CA TYR A 192 -7.13 4.68 0.84
C TYR A 192 -7.42 3.40 0.07
N ASP A 193 -7.46 3.46 -1.27
CA ASP A 193 -7.71 2.28 -2.10
C ASP A 193 -6.49 1.36 -2.10
N ILE A 194 -6.43 0.43 -1.16
CA ILE A 194 -5.34 -0.54 -1.03
C ILE A 194 -5.25 -1.54 -2.20
N ARG A 195 -6.19 -1.51 -3.16
CA ARG A 195 -6.03 -2.26 -4.42
C ARG A 195 -5.06 -1.57 -5.39
N ASP A 196 -4.73 -0.30 -5.14
CA ASP A 196 -3.68 0.43 -5.84
C ASP A 196 -2.32 0.18 -5.15
N GLU A 197 -1.38 -0.45 -5.86
CA GLU A 197 -0.03 -0.73 -5.31
C GLU A 197 0.73 0.54 -4.92
N ARG A 198 0.44 1.69 -5.54
CA ARG A 198 1.03 2.98 -5.17
C ARG A 198 0.57 3.43 -3.78
N ILE A 199 -0.66 3.09 -3.40
CA ILE A 199 -1.20 3.34 -2.06
C ILE A 199 -0.59 2.38 -1.05
N LYS A 200 -0.48 1.09 -1.38
CA LYS A 200 0.25 0.13 -0.54
C LYS A 200 1.69 0.56 -0.29
N LEU A 201 2.37 1.05 -1.33
CA LEU A 201 3.74 1.58 -1.22
C LEU A 201 3.82 2.75 -0.24
N LEU A 202 2.90 3.72 -0.35
CA LEU A 202 2.81 4.86 0.56
C LEU A 202 2.66 4.39 2.01
N ILE A 203 1.72 3.48 2.25
CA ILE A 203 1.41 2.96 3.59
C ILE A 203 2.61 2.17 4.14
N ALA A 204 3.20 1.29 3.34
CA ALA A 204 4.35 0.48 3.74
C ALA A 204 5.53 1.36 4.16
N ILE A 205 5.94 2.30 3.30
CA ILE A 205 7.07 3.20 3.63
C ILE A 205 6.74 4.07 4.85
N HIS A 206 5.50 4.56 4.97
CA HIS A 206 5.07 5.34 6.14
C HIS A 206 5.28 4.55 7.44
N TYR A 207 4.74 3.34 7.54
CA TYR A 207 4.79 2.56 8.77
C TYR A 207 6.16 1.94 9.07
N LEU A 208 6.91 1.52 8.05
CA LEU A 208 8.30 1.06 8.25
C LEU A 208 9.17 2.21 8.80
N THR A 209 8.97 3.44 8.29
CA THR A 209 9.68 4.62 8.79
C THR A 209 9.32 4.93 10.26
N LEU A 210 8.05 4.80 10.63
CA LEU A 210 7.62 5.00 12.03
C LEU A 210 8.13 3.89 12.96
N ASN A 211 8.15 2.64 12.49
CA ASN A 211 8.67 1.52 13.26
C ASN A 211 10.17 1.66 13.55
N GLU A 212 10.94 2.18 12.58
CA GLU A 212 12.34 2.54 12.80
C GLU A 212 12.49 3.56 13.95
N ARG A 213 11.70 4.64 13.91
CA ARG A 213 11.75 5.69 14.94
C ARG A 213 11.39 5.15 16.31
N ASN A 214 10.35 4.32 16.39
CA ASN A 214 9.97 3.64 17.64
C ASN A 214 11.14 2.80 18.16
N LYS A 215 11.84 2.07 17.29
CA LYS A 215 12.96 1.25 17.73
C LYS A 215 14.11 2.08 18.29
N ILE A 216 14.46 3.19 17.62
CA ILE A 216 15.46 4.11 18.11
C ILE A 216 15.05 4.70 19.48
N GLN A 217 13.78 5.06 19.65
CA GLN A 217 13.28 5.57 20.93
C GLN A 217 13.35 4.53 22.05
N GLU A 218 13.05 3.26 21.79
CA GLU A 218 13.23 2.17 22.76
C GLU A 218 14.70 2.05 23.20
N ILE A 219 15.64 2.11 22.24
CA ILE A 219 17.08 2.03 22.52
C ILE A 219 17.50 3.23 23.41
N LEU A 220 17.06 4.45 23.08
CA LEU A 220 17.34 5.64 23.85
C LEU A 220 16.79 5.55 25.28
N ASN A 221 15.53 5.13 25.43
CA ASN A 221 14.88 4.99 26.74
C ASN A 221 15.55 3.92 27.61
N SER A 222 15.90 2.76 27.03
CA SER A 222 16.59 1.70 27.76
C SER A 222 18.00 2.10 28.22
N THR A 223 18.66 2.99 27.50
CA THR A 223 19.97 3.55 27.87
C THR A 223 19.84 4.61 28.97
N ASN A 224 18.73 5.34 29.05
CA ASN A 224 18.47 6.33 30.11
C ASN A 224 18.18 5.69 31.47
N ASN A 225 17.55 4.51 31.50
CA ASN A 225 17.23 3.80 32.75
C ASN A 225 18.42 3.01 33.34
N LYS A 226 19.61 3.04 32.71
CA LYS A 226 20.82 2.33 33.14
C LYS A 226 21.94 3.26 33.67
N GLY A 227 21.69 4.57 33.79
CA GLY A 227 22.63 5.55 34.34
C GLY A 227 21.98 6.36 35.43
#